data_AF-A0A9X1VQ98-F1
#
_entry.id   AF-A0A9X1VQ98-F1
#
_cell.length_a   1.000
_cell.length_b   1.000
_cell.length_c   1.000
_cell.angle_alpha   90.00
_cell.angle_beta   90.00
_cell.angle_gamma   90.00
#
_symmetry.space_group_name_H-M   'P 1'
#
loop_
_entity.id
_entity.type
_entity.pdbx_description
1 polymer ?
#
loop_
_entity_poly.entity_id
_entity_poly.type
_entity_poly.pdbx_seq_one_letter_code
_entity_poly.pdbx_strand_id
1 'polypeptide(L)'
;MNNPEIFEGTTVNERLYLSGMMNEFENAIKKDNRNIAYRILRELKVDEPSIILTVGYTKENMKYPNAWDFPNENSNKLKNENNATLEYSNLYEIGMGAPISGICKLNRKGENTVLIGNNCGGPGLWNESGLKIAIPIWENSFFKGKIQKIGIFDLEKNTLTKYKKKFRVLNLETFKEKTIKGIDSPIHKSKNIEFNIENEKIEKIIEIKITGGNTV
;
A
#
# COMPACT_ATOMS: atom_id res chain seq x y z
N MET A 1 31.43 16.05 9.82
CA MET A 1 31.94 15.27 10.97
C MET A 1 30.89 15.35 12.07
N ASN A 2 30.00 14.36 12.20
CA ASN A 2 29.06 14.32 13.33
C ASN A 2 29.40 13.08 14.16
N ASN A 3 29.96 13.29 15.34
CA ASN A 3 30.29 12.23 16.27
C ASN A 3 28.97 11.68 16.86
N PRO A 4 28.61 10.40 16.63
CA PRO A 4 27.32 9.84 17.06
C PRO A 4 27.09 9.87 18.58
N GLU A 5 28.15 9.97 19.38
CA GLU A 5 28.09 10.08 20.84
C GLU A 5 27.54 11.42 21.34
N ILE A 6 27.49 12.47 20.50
CA ILE A 6 27.02 13.82 20.89
C ILE A 6 25.52 13.83 21.21
N PHE A 7 24.75 12.88 20.66
CA PHE A 7 23.29 12.91 20.72
C PHE A 7 22.67 11.87 21.66
N GLU A 8 23.49 11.10 22.38
CA GLU A 8 23.00 10.14 23.37
C GLU A 8 22.30 10.87 24.52
N GLY A 9 21.12 10.39 24.93
CA GLY A 9 20.31 11.02 25.98
C GLY A 9 19.57 12.31 25.60
N THR A 10 19.73 12.80 24.36
CA THR A 10 19.08 14.04 23.89
C THR A 10 17.72 13.79 23.21
N THR A 11 16.81 14.73 23.38
CA THR A 11 15.53 14.83 22.66
C THR A 11 15.74 15.26 21.21
N VAL A 12 14.73 15.05 20.35
CA VAL A 12 14.78 15.45 18.93
C VAL A 12 15.04 16.96 18.76
N ASN A 13 14.39 17.80 19.57
CA ASN A 13 14.59 19.26 19.51
C ASN A 13 16.00 19.68 19.92
N GLU A 14 16.58 19.03 20.93
CA GLU A 14 17.96 19.29 21.35
C GLU A 14 18.94 18.90 20.24
N ARG A 15 18.73 17.77 19.55
CA ARG A 15 19.56 17.38 18.39
C ARG A 15 19.48 18.40 17.26
N LEU A 16 18.28 18.91 16.96
CA LEU A 16 18.07 19.94 15.95
C LEU A 16 18.78 21.25 16.31
N TYR A 17 18.75 21.64 17.59
CA TYR A 17 19.43 22.83 18.08
C TYR A 17 20.95 22.67 18.04
N LEU A 18 21.48 21.59 18.63
CA LEU A 18 22.91 21.31 18.73
C LEU A 18 23.58 21.12 17.36
N SER A 19 22.85 20.61 16.37
CA SER A 19 23.35 20.46 15.00
C SER A 19 23.28 21.74 14.17
N GLY A 20 22.60 22.79 14.66
CA GLY A 20 22.32 24.00 13.88
C GLY A 20 21.25 23.83 12.80
N MET A 21 20.59 22.67 12.72
CA MET A 21 19.60 22.35 11.67
C MET A 21 18.17 22.81 12.01
N MET A 22 17.93 23.38 13.21
CA MET A 22 16.60 23.81 13.67
C MET A 22 15.87 24.70 12.66
N ASN A 23 16.53 25.76 12.16
CA ASN A 23 15.91 26.69 11.22
C ASN A 23 15.54 26.02 9.88
N GLU A 24 16.40 25.13 9.40
CA GLU A 24 16.15 24.39 8.16
C GLU A 24 14.96 23.43 8.33
N PHE A 25 14.93 22.70 9.45
CA PHE A 25 13.84 21.81 9.80
C PHE A 25 12.50 22.55 9.92
N GLU A 26 12.46 23.65 10.68
CA GLU A 26 11.24 24.45 10.81
C GLU A 26 10.76 24.99 9.46
N ASN A 27 11.67 25.45 8.62
CA ASN A 27 11.34 25.93 7.27
C ASN A 27 10.79 24.81 6.39
N ALA A 28 11.35 23.59 6.49
CA ALA A 28 10.86 22.43 5.79
C ALA A 28 9.42 22.07 6.22
N ILE A 29 9.14 22.05 7.53
CA ILE A 29 7.79 21.79 8.06
C ILE A 29 6.81 22.89 7.62
N LYS A 30 7.17 24.17 7.76
CA LYS A 30 6.32 25.32 7.36
C LYS A 30 5.95 25.27 5.87
N LYS A 31 6.82 24.73 5.02
CA LYS A 31 6.61 24.59 3.56
C LYS A 31 6.05 23.21 3.14
N ASP A 32 5.65 22.36 4.09
CA ASP A 32 5.19 20.98 3.86
C ASP A 32 6.22 20.11 3.09
N ASN A 33 7.51 20.44 3.19
CA ASN A 33 8.59 19.68 2.55
C ASN A 33 9.09 18.56 3.48
N ARG A 34 8.24 17.56 3.67
CA ARG A 34 8.46 16.47 4.64
C ARG A 34 9.66 15.58 4.28
N ASN A 35 10.06 15.48 3.02
CA ASN A 35 11.26 14.74 2.62
C ASN A 35 12.53 15.40 3.17
N ILE A 36 12.62 16.74 3.13
CA ILE A 36 13.74 17.46 3.74
C ILE A 36 13.73 17.25 5.25
N ALA A 37 12.58 17.44 5.90
CA ALA A 37 12.46 17.22 7.35
C ALA A 37 12.85 15.79 7.76
N TYR A 38 12.41 14.78 6.99
CA TYR A 38 12.81 13.38 7.16
C TYR A 38 14.32 13.18 7.06
N ARG A 39 14.96 13.71 6.00
CA ARG A 39 16.41 13.60 5.79
C ARG A 39 17.21 14.23 6.93
N ILE A 40 16.82 15.41 7.39
CA ILE A 40 17.44 16.08 8.54
C ILE A 40 17.38 15.17 9.77
N LEU A 41 16.20 14.66 10.14
CA LEU A 41 16.07 13.81 11.34
C LEU A 41 16.85 12.49 11.22
N ARG A 42 16.92 11.91 10.02
CA ARG A 42 17.78 10.74 9.70
C ARG A 42 19.26 11.04 9.89
N GLU A 43 19.73 12.19 9.41
CA GLU A 43 21.12 12.64 9.58
C GLU A 43 21.45 12.82 11.08
N LEU A 44 20.48 13.26 11.87
CA LEU A 44 20.55 13.38 13.33
C LEU A 44 20.32 12.07 14.10
N LYS A 45 20.27 10.93 13.39
CA LYS A 45 20.13 9.58 13.97
C LYS A 45 18.91 9.42 14.88
N VAL A 46 17.82 10.13 14.57
CA VAL A 46 16.52 9.90 15.22
C VAL A 46 15.97 8.55 14.72
N ASP A 47 15.30 7.80 15.59
CA ASP A 47 14.69 6.52 15.22
C ASP A 47 13.47 6.71 14.31
N GLU A 48 13.23 5.77 13.39
CA GLU A 48 12.14 5.84 12.42
C GLU A 48 10.74 6.05 13.05
N PRO A 49 10.36 5.35 14.14
CA PRO A 49 9.10 5.64 14.84
C PRO A 49 8.95 7.10 15.26
N SER A 50 9.97 7.69 15.89
CA SER A 50 9.98 9.10 16.27
C SER A 50 9.92 10.05 15.05
N ILE A 51 10.61 9.69 13.96
CA ILE A 51 10.54 10.47 12.71
C ILE A 51 9.12 10.45 12.15
N ILE A 52 8.49 9.27 12.01
CA ILE A 52 7.13 9.14 11.50
C ILE A 52 6.13 9.90 12.37
N LEU A 53 6.30 9.88 13.71
CA LEU A 53 5.47 10.69 14.61
C LEU A 53 5.63 12.20 14.37
N THR A 54 6.83 12.64 14.00
CA THR A 54 7.16 14.05 13.81
C THR A 54 6.75 14.58 12.43
N VAL A 55 7.08 13.85 11.36
CA VAL A 55 6.94 14.32 9.98
C VAL A 55 5.90 13.52 9.17
N GLY A 56 5.35 12.43 9.72
CA GLY A 56 4.45 11.53 9.03
C GLY A 56 5.15 10.61 8.03
N TYR A 57 4.34 9.87 7.25
CA TYR A 57 4.87 9.08 6.14
C TYR A 57 5.21 9.98 4.94
N THR A 58 6.32 9.64 4.30
CA THR A 58 6.82 10.22 3.06
C THR A 58 7.14 9.09 2.09
N LYS A 59 7.35 9.41 0.80
CA LYS A 59 7.76 8.40 -0.19
C LYS A 59 9.08 7.72 0.20
N GLU A 60 9.95 8.40 0.95
CA GLU A 60 11.29 7.93 1.33
C GLU A 60 11.33 7.09 2.63
N ASN A 61 10.27 7.13 3.44
CA ASN A 61 10.21 6.42 4.72
C ASN A 61 9.11 5.36 4.81
N MET A 62 8.26 5.27 3.78
CA MET A 62 7.27 4.20 3.71
C MET A 62 7.97 2.84 3.59
N LYS A 63 7.58 1.92 4.46
CA LYS A 63 8.08 0.55 4.46
C LYS A 63 7.74 -0.12 3.13
N TYR A 64 8.71 -0.80 2.51
CA TYR A 64 8.43 -1.66 1.36
C TYR A 64 7.78 -2.98 1.81
N PRO A 65 6.80 -3.51 1.06
CA PRO A 65 6.12 -2.88 -0.08
C PRO A 65 5.06 -1.84 0.34
N ASN A 66 4.80 -0.85 -0.51
CA ASN A 66 3.80 0.22 -0.30
C ASN A 66 3.17 0.69 -1.63
N ALA A 67 2.21 1.62 -1.56
CA ALA A 67 1.48 2.11 -2.74
C ALA A 67 2.31 2.78 -3.85
N TRP A 68 3.54 3.22 -3.57
CA TRP A 68 4.46 3.80 -4.57
C TRP A 68 5.51 2.81 -5.07
N ASP A 69 5.75 1.72 -4.33
CA ASP A 69 6.76 0.72 -4.68
C ASP A 69 6.40 -0.65 -4.09
N PHE A 70 6.13 -1.62 -4.96
CA PHE A 70 5.75 -2.98 -4.61
C PHE A 70 6.24 -3.97 -5.67
N PRO A 71 6.43 -5.26 -5.34
CA PRO A 71 6.95 -6.22 -6.31
C PRO A 71 5.93 -6.49 -7.41
N ASN A 72 6.42 -6.78 -8.61
CA ASN A 72 5.56 -7.19 -9.72
C ASN A 72 4.84 -8.52 -9.44
N GLU A 73 5.34 -9.33 -8.51
CA GLU A 73 4.76 -10.63 -8.16
C GLU A 73 4.46 -10.72 -6.67
N ASN A 74 3.31 -11.31 -6.33
CA ASN A 74 2.88 -11.53 -4.96
C ASN A 74 2.16 -12.87 -4.81
N SER A 75 2.90 -13.89 -4.35
CA SER A 75 2.41 -15.27 -4.18
C SER A 75 1.84 -15.53 -2.78
N ASN A 76 0.78 -16.34 -2.70
CA ASN A 76 0.25 -16.86 -1.43
C ASN A 76 1.11 -17.99 -0.83
N LYS A 77 2.13 -18.49 -1.56
CA LYS A 77 3.09 -19.52 -1.12
C LYS A 77 2.48 -20.86 -0.70
N LEU A 78 1.21 -21.12 -1.04
CA LEU A 78 0.58 -22.42 -0.78
C LEU A 78 1.24 -23.51 -1.63
N LYS A 79 1.25 -24.76 -1.17
CA LYS A 79 1.84 -25.90 -1.90
C LYS A 79 0.78 -26.86 -2.47
N ASN A 80 -0.46 -26.39 -2.59
CA ASN A 80 -1.61 -27.16 -3.04
C ASN A 80 -2.22 -26.54 -4.31
N GLU A 81 -3.37 -27.04 -4.76
CA GLU A 81 -4.12 -26.55 -5.92
C GLU A 81 -4.50 -25.07 -5.83
N ASN A 82 -4.55 -24.50 -4.62
CA ASN A 82 -4.81 -23.08 -4.39
C ASN A 82 -3.56 -22.20 -4.47
N ASN A 83 -2.39 -22.75 -4.88
CA ASN A 83 -1.22 -21.92 -5.15
C ASN A 83 -1.54 -20.87 -6.22
N ALA A 84 -1.40 -19.61 -5.84
CA ALA A 84 -1.70 -18.49 -6.71
C ALA A 84 -0.68 -17.36 -6.54
N THR A 85 -0.40 -16.69 -7.65
CA THR A 85 0.47 -15.52 -7.71
C THR A 85 -0.28 -14.37 -8.38
N LEU A 86 -0.28 -13.22 -7.71
CA LEU A 86 -0.73 -11.97 -8.29
C LEU A 86 0.43 -11.38 -9.09
N GLU A 87 0.21 -11.07 -10.36
CA GLU A 87 1.20 -10.48 -11.26
C GLU A 87 0.75 -9.11 -11.73
N TYR A 88 1.63 -8.14 -11.56
CA TYR A 88 1.48 -6.77 -12.01
C TYR A 88 2.36 -6.53 -13.23
N SER A 89 1.78 -5.87 -14.22
CA SER A 89 2.50 -5.44 -15.42
C SER A 89 2.07 -4.05 -15.84
N ASN A 90 2.87 -3.42 -16.69
CA ASN A 90 2.64 -2.05 -17.16
C ASN A 90 2.40 -1.08 -15.99
N LEU A 91 3.25 -1.14 -14.96
CA LEU A 91 3.17 -0.24 -13.81
C LEU A 91 3.58 1.17 -14.24
N TYR A 92 2.79 2.15 -13.84
CA TYR A 92 3.04 3.58 -14.07
C TYR A 92 2.56 4.40 -12.88
N GLU A 93 3.20 5.54 -12.62
CA GLU A 93 2.70 6.51 -11.64
C GLU A 93 1.41 7.16 -12.18
N ILE A 94 0.34 7.21 -11.39
CA ILE A 94 -0.95 7.77 -11.84
C ILE A 94 -0.91 9.28 -12.11
N GLY A 95 0.16 9.93 -11.68
CA GLY A 95 0.54 11.34 -11.82
C GLY A 95 1.95 11.51 -11.22
N MET A 96 2.63 12.61 -11.53
CA MET A 96 4.02 12.81 -11.07
C MET A 96 4.14 12.72 -9.54
N GLY A 97 4.91 11.75 -9.04
CA GLY A 97 5.09 11.51 -7.61
C GLY A 97 3.88 10.88 -6.91
N ALA A 98 2.85 10.48 -7.66
CA ALA A 98 1.67 9.79 -7.14
C ALA A 98 1.89 8.26 -7.06
N PRO A 99 1.02 7.52 -6.35
CA PRO A 99 1.12 6.05 -6.27
C PRO A 99 1.08 5.38 -7.65
N ILE A 100 1.55 4.13 -7.70
CA ILE A 100 1.58 3.37 -8.95
C ILE A 100 0.28 2.61 -9.22
N SER A 101 0.02 2.37 -10.49
CA SER A 101 -1.10 1.59 -11.02
C SER A 101 -0.62 0.73 -12.17
N GLY A 102 -1.24 -0.41 -12.40
CA GLY A 102 -1.01 -1.20 -13.60
C GLY A 102 -2.05 -2.29 -13.80
N ILE A 103 -1.76 -3.14 -14.79
CA ILE A 103 -2.55 -4.34 -15.06
C ILE A 103 -2.23 -5.36 -13.98
N CYS A 104 -3.27 -5.96 -13.42
CA CYS A 104 -3.13 -7.00 -12.40
C CYS A 104 -3.86 -8.25 -12.84
N LYS A 105 -3.12 -9.36 -12.80
CA LYS A 105 -3.57 -10.70 -13.18
C LYS A 105 -3.32 -11.66 -12.03
N LEU A 106 -4.13 -12.70 -11.96
CA LEU A 106 -3.96 -13.80 -11.01
C LEU A 106 -3.63 -15.07 -11.79
N ASN A 107 -2.46 -15.63 -11.51
CA ASN A 107 -1.99 -16.88 -12.07
C ASN A 107 -2.15 -18.00 -11.06
N ARG A 108 -2.71 -19.12 -11.53
CA ARG A 108 -2.86 -20.37 -10.78
C ARG A 108 -2.28 -21.50 -11.59
N LYS A 109 -1.61 -22.44 -10.91
CA LYS A 109 -0.94 -23.54 -11.59
C LYS A 109 -1.97 -24.43 -12.30
N GLY A 110 -1.83 -24.58 -13.62
CA GLY A 110 -2.73 -25.42 -14.43
C GLY A 110 -4.05 -24.77 -14.82
N GLU A 111 -4.25 -23.49 -14.50
CA GLU A 111 -5.44 -22.72 -14.86
C GLU A 111 -5.08 -21.55 -15.78
N ASN A 112 -6.10 -21.05 -16.50
CA ASN A 112 -5.95 -19.82 -17.25
C ASN A 112 -5.78 -18.62 -16.32
N THR A 113 -4.90 -17.70 -16.72
CA THR A 113 -4.69 -16.42 -16.05
C THR A 113 -5.99 -15.61 -15.98
N VAL A 114 -6.30 -15.12 -14.79
CA VAL A 114 -7.48 -14.29 -14.55
C VAL A 114 -7.11 -12.81 -14.52
N LEU A 115 -7.75 -11.99 -15.35
CA LEU A 115 -7.60 -10.53 -15.26
C LEU A 115 -8.41 -9.98 -14.05
N ILE A 116 -7.72 -9.38 -13.10
CA ILE A 116 -8.35 -8.69 -11.96
C ILE A 116 -8.80 -7.28 -12.37
N GLY A 117 -7.93 -6.57 -13.07
CA GLY A 117 -8.20 -5.21 -13.54
C GLY A 117 -7.01 -4.58 -14.25
N ASN A 118 -7.29 -3.51 -15.00
CA ASN A 118 -6.27 -2.78 -15.76
C ASN A 118 -5.65 -1.60 -14.98
N ASN A 119 -6.27 -1.21 -13.86
CA ASN A 119 -5.84 -0.08 -13.05
C ASN A 119 -5.79 -0.50 -11.57
N CYS A 120 -5.01 -1.52 -11.25
CA CYS A 120 -4.82 -1.98 -9.89
C CYS A 120 -3.65 -1.24 -9.24
N GLY A 121 -3.86 -0.75 -8.02
CA GLY A 121 -2.78 -0.36 -7.13
C GLY A 121 -2.27 -1.57 -6.36
N GLY A 122 -1.27 -1.36 -5.51
CA GLY A 122 -0.67 -2.42 -4.74
C GLY A 122 -0.01 -1.93 -3.45
N PRO A 123 0.67 -2.85 -2.74
CA PRO A 123 0.63 -4.29 -3.01
C PRO A 123 -0.76 -4.87 -2.72
N GLY A 124 -1.11 -5.96 -3.44
CA GLY A 124 -2.19 -6.84 -2.99
C GLY A 124 -1.83 -7.47 -1.64
N LEU A 125 -2.82 -7.88 -0.86
CA LEU A 125 -2.60 -8.43 0.47
C LEU A 125 -3.38 -9.73 0.64
N TRP A 126 -2.66 -10.85 0.74
CA TRP A 126 -3.23 -12.15 1.06
C TRP A 126 -3.71 -12.19 2.50
N ASN A 127 -4.83 -12.89 2.74
CA ASN A 127 -5.24 -13.22 4.09
C ASN A 127 -4.37 -14.35 4.67
N GLU A 128 -4.51 -14.61 5.97
CA GLU A 128 -3.69 -15.61 6.69
C GLU A 128 -3.78 -17.03 6.09
N SER A 129 -4.93 -17.40 5.52
CA SER A 129 -5.10 -18.69 4.83
C SER A 129 -4.49 -18.77 3.43
N GLY A 130 -4.18 -17.62 2.81
CA GLY A 130 -3.77 -17.54 1.41
C GLY A 130 -4.90 -17.76 0.39
N LEU A 131 -6.15 -17.90 0.83
CA LEU A 131 -7.32 -18.19 -0.03
C LEU A 131 -8.05 -16.94 -0.51
N LYS A 132 -7.79 -15.78 0.11
CA LYS A 132 -8.39 -14.50 -0.25
C LYS A 132 -7.31 -13.44 -0.39
N ILE A 133 -7.42 -12.59 -1.40
CA ILE A 133 -6.52 -11.44 -1.58
C ILE A 133 -7.30 -10.14 -1.71
N ALA A 134 -6.88 -9.15 -0.94
CA ALA A 134 -7.33 -7.78 -1.05
C ALA A 134 -6.47 -7.00 -2.03
N ILE A 135 -7.11 -6.30 -2.97
CA ILE A 135 -6.46 -5.62 -4.07
C ILE A 135 -7.00 -4.19 -4.16
N PRO A 136 -6.15 -3.16 -4.05
CA PRO A 136 -6.52 -1.79 -4.36
C PRO A 136 -6.85 -1.65 -5.86
N ILE A 137 -8.03 -1.11 -6.20
CA ILE A 137 -8.45 -0.91 -7.59
C ILE A 137 -8.76 0.57 -7.79
N TRP A 138 -8.06 1.21 -8.73
CA TRP A 138 -8.31 2.57 -9.15
C TRP A 138 -9.55 2.68 -10.02
N GLU A 139 -10.38 3.67 -9.72
CA GLU A 139 -11.55 4.03 -10.51
C GLU A 139 -11.65 5.54 -10.68
N ASN A 140 -12.24 5.96 -11.80
CA ASN A 140 -12.57 7.35 -12.03
C ASN A 140 -13.83 7.70 -11.23
N SER A 141 -13.78 8.78 -10.47
CA SER A 141 -14.92 9.36 -9.77
C SER A 141 -15.34 10.64 -10.47
N PHE A 142 -16.62 10.74 -10.83
CA PHE A 142 -17.21 11.88 -11.56
C PHE A 142 -16.87 13.27 -10.97
N PHE A 143 -16.64 13.38 -9.66
CA PHE A 143 -16.40 14.68 -8.99
C PHE A 143 -15.09 14.77 -8.20
N LYS A 144 -14.27 13.71 -8.14
CA LYS A 144 -13.12 13.64 -7.20
C LYS A 144 -11.83 13.08 -7.80
N GLY A 145 -11.72 13.07 -9.14
CA GLY A 145 -10.57 12.47 -9.82
C GLY A 145 -10.50 10.95 -9.62
N LYS A 146 -9.29 10.40 -9.49
CA LYS A 146 -9.09 8.97 -9.24
C LYS A 146 -9.32 8.64 -7.76
N ILE A 147 -10.06 7.57 -7.50
CA ILE A 147 -10.29 6.98 -6.18
C ILE A 147 -9.85 5.53 -6.20
N GLN A 148 -9.65 4.95 -5.03
CA GLN A 148 -9.50 3.51 -4.87
C GLN A 148 -10.70 2.87 -4.19
N LYS A 149 -10.93 1.61 -4.54
CA LYS A 149 -11.79 0.68 -3.83
C LYS A 149 -11.02 -0.58 -3.49
N ILE A 150 -11.52 -1.33 -2.53
CA ILE A 150 -11.02 -2.66 -2.22
C ILE A 150 -11.77 -3.68 -3.09
N GLY A 151 -11.02 -4.47 -3.85
CA GLY A 151 -11.48 -5.72 -4.44
C GLY A 151 -10.98 -6.91 -3.62
N ILE A 152 -11.82 -7.90 -3.37
CA ILE A 152 -11.45 -9.17 -2.75
C ILE A 152 -11.60 -10.26 -3.79
N PHE A 153 -10.50 -10.92 -4.12
CA PHE A 153 -10.56 -12.16 -4.88
C PHE A 153 -10.63 -13.34 -3.90
N ASP A 154 -11.64 -14.20 -4.06
CA ASP A 154 -11.81 -15.43 -3.30
C ASP A 154 -11.47 -16.62 -4.21
N LEU A 155 -10.42 -17.36 -3.86
CA LEU A 155 -9.96 -18.52 -4.65
C LEU A 155 -10.99 -19.67 -4.63
N GLU A 156 -11.66 -19.88 -3.49
CA GLU A 156 -12.59 -21.00 -3.31
C GLU A 156 -13.88 -20.78 -4.12
N LYS A 157 -14.38 -19.54 -4.10
CA LYS A 157 -15.59 -19.15 -4.83
C LYS A 157 -15.31 -18.74 -6.26
N ASN A 158 -14.04 -18.48 -6.58
CA ASN A 158 -13.59 -17.92 -7.85
C ASN A 158 -14.31 -16.61 -8.23
N THR A 159 -14.48 -15.73 -7.24
CA THR A 159 -15.19 -14.46 -7.39
C THR A 159 -14.31 -13.28 -7.05
N LEU A 160 -14.43 -12.20 -7.84
CA LEU A 160 -13.93 -10.88 -7.48
C LEU A 160 -15.09 -10.04 -6.93
N THR A 161 -15.07 -9.77 -5.63
CA THR A 161 -16.03 -8.88 -4.96
C THR A 161 -15.45 -7.48 -4.84
N LYS A 162 -16.12 -6.49 -5.42
CA LYS A 162 -15.76 -5.06 -5.30
C LYS A 162 -16.69 -4.37 -4.32
N TYR A 163 -16.13 -3.55 -3.44
CA TYR A 163 -16.89 -2.86 -2.39
C TYR A 163 -17.14 -1.38 -2.71
N LYS A 164 -18.25 -0.83 -2.20
CA LYS A 164 -18.67 0.56 -2.50
C LYS A 164 -17.80 1.62 -1.82
N LYS A 165 -17.15 1.28 -0.69
CA LYS A 165 -16.38 2.23 0.11
C LYS A 165 -15.20 2.78 -0.69
N LYS A 166 -15.05 4.10 -0.66
CA LYS A 166 -14.08 4.85 -1.47
C LYS A 166 -12.91 5.30 -0.61
N PHE A 167 -11.72 5.21 -1.18
CA PHE A 167 -10.45 5.60 -0.58
C PHE A 167 -9.69 6.51 -1.53
N ARG A 168 -8.72 7.26 -1.02
CA ARG A 168 -7.83 8.12 -1.81
C ARG A 168 -6.62 7.33 -2.28
N VAL A 169 -5.90 6.74 -1.34
CA VAL A 169 -4.74 5.87 -1.57
C VAL A 169 -4.71 4.82 -0.46
N LEU A 170 -4.82 3.55 -0.79
CA LEU A 170 -4.78 2.43 0.12
C LEU A 170 -3.34 1.97 0.28
N ASN A 171 -2.86 1.97 1.52
CA ASN A 171 -1.71 1.20 1.95
C ASN A 171 -2.21 0.09 2.88
N LEU A 172 -2.39 -1.12 2.34
CA LEU A 172 -2.89 -2.27 3.10
C LEU A 172 -1.78 -2.88 3.94
N GLU A 173 -2.07 -3.23 5.20
CA GLU A 173 -1.06 -3.69 6.15
C GLU A 173 -1.32 -5.10 6.67
N THR A 174 -2.57 -5.41 7.04
CA THR A 174 -2.94 -6.76 7.51
C THR A 174 -4.29 -7.19 6.96
N PHE A 175 -4.44 -8.48 6.69
CA PHE A 175 -5.71 -9.10 6.36
C PHE A 175 -5.86 -10.36 7.21
N LYS A 176 -6.48 -10.20 8.38
CA LYS A 176 -6.67 -11.28 9.35
C LYS A 176 -8.13 -11.63 9.43
N GLU A 177 -8.42 -12.93 9.40
CA GLU A 177 -9.78 -13.45 9.33
C GLU A 177 -10.59 -12.79 8.19
N LYS A 178 -11.38 -11.76 8.52
CA LYS A 178 -12.28 -11.02 7.63
C LYS A 178 -12.04 -9.51 7.66
N THR A 179 -11.02 -9.07 8.41
CA THR A 179 -10.73 -7.66 8.66
C THR A 179 -9.43 -7.27 8.01
N ILE A 180 -9.49 -6.22 7.20
CA ILE A 180 -8.34 -5.57 6.58
C ILE A 180 -8.03 -4.31 7.36
N LYS A 181 -6.77 -4.17 7.78
CA LYS A 181 -6.25 -2.91 8.34
C LYS A 181 -5.23 -2.30 7.40
N GLY A 182 -5.16 -0.98 7.43
CA GLY A 182 -4.20 -0.21 6.66
C GLY A 182 -4.40 1.29 6.84
N ILE A 183 -3.88 2.06 5.90
CA ILE A 183 -3.91 3.53 5.95
C ILE A 183 -4.51 4.06 4.65
N ASP A 184 -5.49 4.96 4.76
CA ASP A 184 -5.97 5.79 3.66
C ASP A 184 -5.13 7.06 3.60
N SER A 185 -4.58 7.33 2.41
CA SER A 185 -3.79 8.51 2.10
C SER A 185 -2.59 8.67 3.05
N PRO A 186 -1.67 7.68 3.08
CA PRO A 186 -0.60 7.61 4.08
C PRO A 186 0.27 8.87 4.16
N ILE A 187 0.52 9.53 3.03
CA ILE A 187 1.34 10.75 2.97
C ILE A 187 0.52 12.01 3.31
N HIS A 188 -0.76 12.07 2.95
CA HIS A 188 -1.57 13.30 3.04
C HIS A 188 -2.86 13.09 3.82
N LYS A 189 -3.01 13.73 4.99
CA LYS A 189 -4.21 13.61 5.85
C LYS A 189 -4.55 12.13 6.07
N SER A 190 -3.59 11.40 6.64
CA SER A 190 -3.68 9.96 6.84
C SER A 190 -4.85 9.59 7.74
N LYS A 191 -5.47 8.46 7.45
CA LYS A 191 -6.55 7.90 8.27
C LYS A 191 -6.40 6.38 8.35
N ASN A 192 -6.44 5.84 9.56
CA ASN A 192 -6.45 4.40 9.75
C ASN A 192 -7.73 3.79 9.16
N ILE A 193 -7.56 2.63 8.54
CA ILE A 193 -8.63 1.84 7.95
C ILE A 193 -8.80 0.60 8.80
N GLU A 194 -10.04 0.34 9.16
CA GLU A 194 -10.52 -0.98 9.55
C GLU A 194 -11.69 -1.33 8.63
N PHE A 195 -11.56 -2.44 7.91
CA PHE A 195 -12.48 -2.84 6.86
C PHE A 195 -12.85 -4.31 7.04
N ASN A 196 -14.05 -4.56 7.56
CA ASN A 196 -14.57 -5.92 7.70
C ASN A 196 -15.39 -6.29 6.45
N ILE A 197 -14.94 -7.29 5.71
CA ILE A 197 -15.52 -7.67 4.42
C ILE A 197 -16.98 -8.17 4.51
N GLU A 198 -17.46 -8.57 5.69
CA GLU A 198 -18.85 -9.01 5.88
C GLU A 198 -19.81 -7.86 6.14
N ASN A 199 -19.33 -6.77 6.73
CA ASN A 199 -20.15 -5.63 7.14
C ASN A 199 -20.19 -4.53 6.07
N GLU A 200 -19.25 -4.56 5.14
CA GLU A 200 -19.05 -3.51 4.15
C GLU A 200 -19.95 -3.71 2.93
N LYS A 201 -20.51 -2.60 2.42
CA LYS A 201 -21.46 -2.66 1.31
C LYS A 201 -20.77 -3.12 0.02
N ILE A 202 -21.23 -4.23 -0.52
CA ILE A 202 -20.80 -4.76 -1.82
C ILE A 202 -21.33 -3.86 -2.94
N GLU A 203 -20.47 -3.55 -3.90
CA GLU A 203 -20.85 -2.88 -5.14
C GLU A 203 -21.21 -3.88 -6.23
N LYS A 204 -20.34 -4.86 -6.43
CA LYS A 204 -20.49 -5.87 -7.48
C LYS A 204 -19.73 -7.14 -7.11
N ILE A 205 -20.30 -8.28 -7.47
CA ILE A 205 -19.62 -9.58 -7.48
C ILE A 205 -19.43 -9.97 -8.94
N ILE A 206 -18.22 -10.36 -9.30
CA ILE A 206 -17.88 -10.86 -10.63
C ILE A 206 -17.45 -12.31 -10.46
N GLU A 207 -18.24 -13.23 -11.00
CA GLU A 207 -17.82 -14.62 -11.14
C GLU A 207 -16.82 -14.73 -12.29
N ILE A 208 -15.69 -15.36 -11.99
CA ILE A 208 -14.70 -15.67 -13.01
C ILE A 208 -14.98 -17.08 -13.50
N LYS A 209 -15.07 -17.27 -14.81
CA LYS A 209 -15.10 -18.61 -15.39
C LYS A 209 -13.66 -19.03 -15.68
N ILE A 210 -13.17 -20.05 -14.99
CA ILE A 210 -11.94 -20.73 -15.39
C ILE A 210 -12.31 -21.64 -16.54
N THR A 211 -11.97 -21.27 -17.77
CA THR A 211 -11.95 -22.24 -18.86
C THR A 211 -10.70 -23.10 -18.65
N GLY A 212 -10.88 -24.41 -18.48
CA GLY A 212 -9.77 -25.34 -18.40
C GLY A 212 -8.94 -25.26 -19.69
N GLY A 213 -7.62 -25.20 -19.56
CA GLY A 213 -6.73 -25.37 -20.70
C GLY A 213 -6.91 -26.78 -21.25
N ASN A 214 -7.29 -26.91 -22.52
CA ASN A 214 -7.22 -28.18 -23.22
C ASN A 214 -5.75 -28.64 -23.20
N THR A 215 -5.49 -29.71 -22.47
CA THR A 215 -4.31 -30.54 -22.71
C THR A 215 -4.43 -31.12 -24.12
N VAL A 216 -3.52 -30.73 -25.01
CA VAL A 216 -3.22 -31.47 -26.24
C VAL A 216 -2.29 -32.62 -25.89
#